data_AF-A0A969QUI0-F1
#
_entry.id   AF-A0A969QUI0-F1
#
_cell.length_a   1.000
_cell.length_b   1.000
_cell.length_c   1.000
_cell.angle_alpha   90.00
_cell.angle_beta   90.00
_cell.angle_gamma   90.00
#
_symmetry.space_group_name_H-M   'P 1'
#
loop_
_entity.id
_entity.type
_entity.pdbx_description
1 polymer ?
#
loop_
_entity_poly.entity_id
_entity_poly.type
_entity_poly.pdbx_seq_one_letter_code
_entity_poly.pdbx_strand_id
1 'polypeptide(L)'
;METNNLIPIEHQNVPQAHQGLHGFLYSSDDEHGALAPTEAKAGLSAEVIVPLTDWCESVGTAKIAGVYSVLNRDRQTQYIGYSRNVALALRGHLAQLGQDICALVRVQPFDFPKRNDMEALQNRWIAELDTVPPGNESDRSLWATTVGAAAIAAMSEAERQAYDEKKLKLRKAMAESDLNRELLVNEGEGDRAENLEAAVTQDDWSQVVQQQTQETLPNL
;
A
#
# COMPACT_ATOMS: atom_id res chain seq x y z
N MET A 1 27.45 -35.67 28.47
CA MET A 1 26.09 -35.73 29.01
C MET A 1 25.48 -34.36 28.77
N GLU A 2 24.50 -34.33 27.88
CA GLU A 2 23.97 -33.17 27.18
C GLU A 2 23.44 -32.02 28.05
N THR A 3 23.55 -30.83 27.47
CA THR A 3 23.00 -29.55 27.92
C THR A 3 21.47 -29.57 27.93
N ASN A 4 20.93 -29.16 29.06
CA ASN A 4 19.51 -29.03 29.36
C ASN A 4 18.84 -28.05 28.38
N ASN A 5 17.86 -28.56 27.62
CA ASN A 5 17.17 -27.83 26.56
C ASN A 5 16.14 -26.86 27.18
N LEU A 6 16.20 -25.60 26.76
CA LEU A 6 15.19 -24.58 27.03
C LEU A 6 13.86 -25.01 26.43
N ILE A 7 12.84 -25.26 27.25
CA ILE A 7 11.46 -25.43 26.78
C ILE A 7 10.83 -24.03 26.73
N PRO A 8 10.45 -23.51 25.54
CA PRO A 8 9.74 -22.26 25.42
C PRO A 8 8.35 -22.38 26.03
N ILE A 9 7.89 -21.32 26.69
CA ILE A 9 6.56 -21.22 27.29
C ILE A 9 5.55 -21.04 26.15
N GLU A 10 5.13 -22.15 25.56
CA GLU A 10 4.17 -22.15 24.47
C GLU A 10 2.94 -22.98 24.86
N HIS A 11 1.78 -22.32 24.82
CA HIS A 11 0.43 -22.90 24.81
C HIS A 11 -0.29 -23.17 26.14
N GLN A 12 -0.22 -22.24 27.11
CA GLN A 12 -1.02 -22.36 28.35
C GLN A 12 -1.95 -21.17 28.59
N ASN A 13 -2.82 -20.82 27.63
CA ASN A 13 -4.15 -20.22 27.83
C ASN A 13 -4.78 -19.71 26.52
N VAL A 14 -5.10 -20.61 25.58
CA VAL A 14 -5.91 -20.24 24.41
C VAL A 14 -7.26 -20.97 24.48
N PRO A 15 -8.39 -20.25 24.57
CA PRO A 15 -9.72 -20.83 24.54
C PRO A 15 -9.92 -21.71 23.30
N GLN A 16 -10.60 -22.84 23.45
CA GLN A 16 -10.74 -23.90 22.43
C GLN A 16 -11.27 -23.39 21.07
N ALA A 17 -12.02 -22.29 21.06
CA ALA A 17 -12.54 -21.64 19.86
C ALA A 17 -11.47 -20.95 18.96
N HIS A 18 -10.27 -20.67 19.48
CA HIS A 18 -9.21 -19.98 18.73
C HIS A 18 -7.95 -20.83 18.49
N GLN A 19 -7.97 -22.12 18.84
CA GLN A 19 -6.86 -23.03 18.55
C GLN A 19 -6.64 -23.28 17.06
N GLY A 20 -7.72 -23.27 16.25
CA GLY A 20 -7.63 -23.50 14.80
C GLY A 20 -6.85 -22.43 14.04
N LEU A 21 -7.01 -21.16 14.44
CA LEU A 21 -6.31 -20.03 13.82
C LEU A 21 -4.84 -19.96 14.25
N HIS A 22 -4.53 -20.32 15.50
CA HIS A 22 -3.16 -20.31 16.01
C HIS A 22 -2.33 -21.49 15.47
N GLY A 23 -2.94 -22.67 15.31
CA GLY A 23 -2.31 -23.79 14.61
C GLY A 23 -2.03 -23.48 13.15
N PHE A 24 -2.93 -22.77 12.46
CA PHE A 24 -2.69 -22.32 11.10
C PHE A 24 -1.54 -21.31 10.98
N LEU A 25 -1.42 -20.38 11.94
CA LEU A 25 -0.40 -19.33 11.88
C LEU A 25 0.99 -19.78 12.35
N TYR A 26 1.08 -20.85 13.15
CA TYR A 26 2.34 -21.30 13.76
C TYR A 26 2.69 -22.77 13.51
N SER A 27 1.86 -23.56 12.82
CA SER A 27 2.26 -24.89 12.34
C SER A 27 3.03 -24.72 11.02
N SER A 28 4.29 -24.36 11.12
CA SER A 28 5.24 -24.40 10.00
C SER A 28 6.63 -24.73 10.53
N ASP A 29 6.76 -25.91 11.11
CA ASP A 29 8.00 -26.66 10.90
C ASP A 29 7.84 -27.33 9.53
N ASP A 30 8.83 -27.14 8.66
CA ASP A 30 8.89 -27.64 7.28
C ASP A 30 8.06 -26.88 6.23
N GLU A 31 8.62 -25.78 5.71
CA GLU A 31 8.56 -25.40 4.28
C GLU A 31 9.46 -24.17 3.95
N HIS A 32 10.71 -24.17 4.44
CA HIS A 32 11.78 -23.35 3.84
C HIS A 32 12.47 -24.10 2.68
N GLY A 33 11.67 -24.73 1.82
CA GLY A 33 12.15 -25.22 0.53
C GLY A 33 12.41 -24.00 -0.35
N ALA A 34 13.68 -23.73 -0.65
CA ALA A 34 14.10 -22.71 -1.61
C ALA A 34 13.47 -23.01 -2.98
N LEU A 35 12.29 -22.43 -3.22
CA LEU A 35 11.69 -22.37 -4.54
C LEU A 35 12.55 -21.41 -5.36
N ALA A 36 13.27 -22.00 -6.32
CA ALA A 36 14.01 -21.29 -7.34
C ALA A 36 13.16 -20.16 -7.94
N PRO A 37 13.78 -19.03 -8.34
CA PRO A 37 13.05 -17.89 -8.88
C PRO A 37 12.19 -18.37 -10.05
N THR A 38 10.88 -18.18 -9.96
CA THR A 38 9.94 -18.51 -11.02
C THR A 38 10.41 -17.86 -12.32
N GLU A 39 10.75 -18.70 -13.29
CA GLU A 39 11.40 -18.29 -14.52
C GLU A 39 10.53 -17.33 -15.34
N ALA A 40 11.19 -16.27 -15.81
CA ALA A 40 10.73 -15.34 -16.81
C ALA A 40 10.27 -16.05 -18.10
N LYS A 41 9.12 -15.64 -18.66
CA LYS A 41 8.66 -16.16 -19.96
C LYS A 41 9.52 -15.62 -21.11
N ALA A 42 10.09 -16.52 -21.90
CA ALA A 42 10.96 -16.30 -23.06
C ALA A 42 10.25 -15.77 -24.33
N GLY A 43 9.36 -14.78 -24.21
CA GLY A 43 8.72 -14.12 -25.36
C GLY A 43 9.18 -12.69 -25.62
N LEU A 44 9.63 -12.01 -24.56
CA LEU A 44 10.25 -10.68 -24.58
C LEU A 44 11.43 -10.80 -23.63
N SER A 45 12.57 -11.29 -24.13
CA SER A 45 13.72 -11.60 -23.29
C SER A 45 14.17 -10.35 -22.54
N ALA A 46 14.46 -10.52 -21.25
CA ALA A 46 15.06 -9.54 -20.37
C ALA A 46 16.22 -8.80 -21.03
N GLU A 47 16.93 -9.39 -21.99
CA GLU A 47 18.20 -8.88 -22.49
C GLU A 47 18.07 -7.95 -23.69
N VAL A 48 16.89 -7.88 -24.32
CA VAL A 48 16.74 -7.07 -25.54
C VAL A 48 16.42 -5.63 -25.15
N ILE A 49 17.40 -4.76 -25.39
CA ILE A 49 17.20 -3.31 -25.35
C ILE A 49 16.57 -2.89 -26.67
N VAL A 50 15.40 -2.26 -26.60
CA VAL A 50 14.64 -1.78 -27.75
C VAL A 50 14.32 -0.28 -27.60
N PRO A 51 14.06 0.44 -28.71
CA PRO A 51 13.53 1.81 -28.63
C PRO A 51 12.24 1.83 -27.83
N LEU A 52 12.11 2.82 -26.94
CA LEU A 52 10.96 2.91 -26.03
C LEU A 52 9.65 3.11 -26.79
N THR A 53 9.68 3.83 -27.91
CA THR A 53 8.54 4.03 -28.82
C THR A 53 8.05 2.70 -29.38
N ASP A 54 8.96 1.92 -29.95
CA ASP A 54 8.66 0.65 -30.63
C ASP A 54 8.13 -0.37 -29.63
N TRP A 55 8.72 -0.41 -28.43
CA TRP A 55 8.22 -1.24 -27.34
C TRP A 55 6.80 -0.84 -26.93
N CYS A 56 6.56 0.46 -26.72
CA CYS A 56 5.23 0.96 -26.35
C CYS A 56 4.16 0.69 -27.42
N GLU A 57 4.53 0.73 -28.70
CA GLU A 57 3.66 0.37 -29.82
C GLU A 57 3.39 -1.12 -29.88
N SER A 58 4.41 -1.97 -29.72
CA SER A 58 4.28 -3.42 -29.73
C SER A 58 3.36 -3.96 -28.63
N VAL A 59 3.41 -3.34 -27.44
CA VAL A 59 2.59 -3.70 -26.28
C VAL A 59 1.18 -3.11 -26.38
N GLY A 60 1.03 -1.97 -27.08
CA GLY A 60 -0.25 -1.28 -27.22
C GLY A 60 -0.89 -0.98 -25.87
N THR A 61 -2.09 -1.50 -25.62
CA THR A 61 -2.83 -1.28 -24.36
C THR A 61 -2.70 -2.43 -23.36
N ALA A 62 -1.85 -3.42 -23.64
CA ALA A 62 -1.69 -4.56 -22.76
C ALA A 62 -1.08 -4.16 -21.41
N LYS A 63 -1.66 -4.68 -20.32
CA LYS A 63 -1.17 -4.47 -18.95
C LYS A 63 -0.06 -5.48 -18.66
N ILE A 64 1.18 -5.06 -18.87
CA ILE A 64 2.36 -5.86 -18.54
C ILE A 64 2.88 -5.43 -17.17
N ALA A 65 2.98 -6.38 -16.25
CA ALA A 65 3.66 -6.18 -14.98
C ALA A 65 5.11 -6.66 -15.09
N GLY A 66 6.04 -5.95 -14.46
CA GLY A 66 7.44 -6.32 -14.51
C GLY A 66 8.41 -5.25 -14.05
N VAL A 67 9.69 -5.57 -14.19
CA VAL A 67 10.81 -4.67 -13.95
C VAL A 67 11.27 -4.10 -15.28
N TYR A 68 11.62 -2.82 -15.30
CA TYR A 68 12.08 -2.14 -16.49
C TYR A 68 13.26 -1.23 -16.17
N SER A 69 14.10 -1.03 -17.16
CA SER A 69 15.20 -0.06 -17.13
C SER A 69 15.07 0.87 -18.32
N VAL A 70 15.27 2.15 -18.07
CA VAL A 70 15.22 3.23 -19.05
C VAL A 70 16.64 3.72 -19.28
N LEU A 71 17.01 3.80 -20.56
CA LEU A 71 18.32 4.23 -20.98
C LEU A 71 18.21 5.44 -21.92
N ASN A 72 19.21 6.32 -21.86
CA ASN A 72 19.34 7.44 -22.78
C ASN A 72 19.83 6.97 -24.17
N ARG A 73 20.03 7.91 -25.10
CA ARG A 73 20.54 7.62 -26.45
C ARG A 73 21.94 6.99 -26.45
N ASP A 74 22.75 7.31 -25.43
CA ASP A 74 24.10 6.78 -25.23
C ASP A 74 24.12 5.39 -24.58
N ARG A 75 22.94 4.73 -24.43
CA ARG A 75 22.78 3.43 -23.79
C ARG A 75 23.22 3.41 -22.31
N GLN A 76 23.20 4.56 -21.65
CA GLN A 76 23.44 4.67 -20.22
C GLN A 76 22.11 4.52 -19.48
N THR A 77 22.10 3.65 -18.45
CA THR A 77 20.92 3.43 -17.63
C THR A 77 20.64 4.66 -16.77
N GLN A 78 19.50 5.30 -17.01
CA GLN A 78 19.05 6.49 -16.27
C GLN A 78 18.16 6.12 -15.09
N TYR A 79 17.40 5.03 -15.21
CA TYR A 79 16.47 4.60 -14.18
C TYR A 79 16.14 3.10 -14.29
N ILE A 80 15.96 2.45 -13.15
CA ILE A 80 15.44 1.08 -13.03
C ILE A 80 14.26 1.09 -12.06
N GLY A 81 13.10 0.63 -12.52
CA GLY A 81 11.87 0.60 -11.73
C GLY A 81 11.06 -0.67 -11.96
N TYR A 82 10.04 -0.87 -11.13
CA TYR A 82 9.05 -1.92 -11.34
C TYR A 82 7.64 -1.33 -11.33
N SER A 83 6.73 -1.97 -12.07
CA SER A 83 5.35 -1.53 -12.14
C SER A 83 4.43 -2.71 -12.45
N ARG A 84 3.18 -2.63 -11.96
CA ARG A 84 2.10 -3.52 -12.41
C ARG A 84 1.58 -3.17 -13.81
N ASN A 85 1.91 -1.99 -14.30
CA ASN A 85 1.66 -1.54 -15.67
C ASN A 85 2.88 -0.78 -16.18
N VAL A 86 3.82 -1.51 -16.77
CA VAL A 86 5.09 -0.99 -17.27
C VAL A 86 4.86 -0.02 -18.44
N ALA A 87 3.96 -0.34 -19.36
CA ALA A 87 3.64 0.54 -20.50
C ALA A 87 3.11 1.90 -20.04
N LEU A 88 2.27 1.93 -19.01
CA LEU A 88 1.79 3.19 -18.45
C LEU A 88 2.92 4.02 -17.83
N ALA A 89 3.78 3.39 -17.04
CA ALA A 89 4.90 4.07 -16.40
C ALA A 89 5.87 4.66 -17.42
N LEU A 90 6.24 3.88 -18.45
CA LEU A 90 7.15 4.32 -19.51
C LEU A 90 6.60 5.48 -20.34
N ARG A 91 5.30 5.46 -20.67
CA ARG A 91 4.64 6.61 -21.32
C ARG A 91 4.66 7.86 -20.45
N GLY A 92 4.49 7.68 -19.13
CA GLY A 92 4.63 8.74 -18.14
C GLY A 92 6.00 9.39 -18.15
N HIS A 93 7.05 8.56 -18.08
CA HIS A 93 8.44 9.00 -18.17
C HIS A 93 8.69 9.74 -19.48
N LEU A 94 8.28 9.16 -20.61
CA LEU A 94 8.45 9.77 -21.93
C LEU A 94 7.78 11.15 -22.04
N ALA A 95 6.56 11.28 -21.52
CA ALA A 95 5.79 12.52 -21.60
C ALA A 95 6.39 13.67 -20.75
N GLN A 96 7.05 13.34 -19.63
CA GLN A 96 7.60 14.35 -18.72
C GLN A 96 9.10 14.61 -18.91
N LEU A 97 9.87 13.58 -19.25
CA LEU A 97 11.34 13.64 -19.36
C LEU A 97 11.82 13.71 -20.81
N GLY A 98 10.96 13.41 -21.78
CA GLY A 98 11.28 13.46 -23.20
C GLY A 98 12.09 12.26 -23.69
N GLN A 99 12.28 12.22 -25.02
CA GLN A 99 12.95 11.12 -25.71
C GLN A 99 14.47 11.08 -25.54
N ASP A 100 15.11 12.20 -25.16
CA ASP A 100 16.56 12.23 -24.97
C ASP A 100 16.98 11.41 -23.74
N ILE A 101 16.21 11.47 -22.66
CA ILE A 101 16.44 10.69 -21.43
C ILE A 101 15.82 9.29 -21.55
N CYS A 102 14.65 9.18 -22.21
CA CYS A 102 13.88 7.94 -22.32
C CYS A 102 13.93 7.37 -23.75
N ALA A 103 15.12 7.08 -24.26
CA ALA A 103 15.31 6.64 -25.65
C ALA A 103 15.11 5.14 -25.82
N LEU A 104 15.68 4.36 -24.91
CA LEU A 104 15.76 2.91 -24.98
C LEU A 104 15.19 2.31 -23.70
N VAL A 105 14.63 1.12 -23.82
CA VAL A 105 14.05 0.39 -22.71
C VAL A 105 14.42 -1.09 -22.76
N ARG A 106 14.61 -1.65 -21.58
CA ARG A 106 14.74 -3.08 -21.34
C ARG A 106 13.69 -3.47 -20.31
N VAL A 107 12.86 -4.46 -20.63
CA VAL A 107 11.73 -4.88 -19.77
C VAL A 107 11.78 -6.38 -19.51
N GLN A 108 11.67 -6.74 -18.24
CA GLN A 108 11.47 -8.11 -17.78
C GLN A 108 10.01 -8.27 -17.32
N PRO A 109 9.13 -8.87 -18.15
CA PRO A 109 7.76 -9.15 -17.77
C PRO A 109 7.66 -10.29 -16.73
N PHE A 110 6.61 -10.25 -15.91
CA PHE A 110 6.25 -11.28 -14.92
C PHE A 110 4.81 -11.74 -15.16
N ASP A 111 4.60 -13.06 -15.28
CA ASP A 111 3.25 -13.64 -15.34
C ASP A 111 2.53 -13.49 -13.99
N PHE A 112 3.27 -13.68 -12.88
CA PHE A 112 2.76 -13.57 -11.51
C PHE A 112 3.58 -12.53 -10.73
N PRO A 113 3.23 -11.23 -10.84
CA PRO A 113 4.04 -10.16 -10.27
C PRO A 113 3.91 -10.11 -8.74
N LYS A 114 4.85 -10.74 -8.03
CA LYS A 114 5.04 -10.54 -6.60
C LYS A 114 5.93 -9.33 -6.37
N ARG A 115 5.55 -8.47 -5.43
CA ARG A 115 6.32 -7.25 -5.11
C ARG A 115 7.76 -7.58 -4.72
N ASN A 116 7.94 -8.58 -3.87
CA ASN A 116 9.26 -8.98 -3.39
C ASN A 116 10.18 -9.42 -4.54
N ASP A 117 9.67 -10.22 -5.48
CA ASP A 117 10.45 -10.72 -6.62
C ASP A 117 10.83 -9.60 -7.59
N MET A 118 9.90 -8.67 -7.86
CA MET A 118 10.17 -7.50 -8.70
C MET A 118 11.18 -6.55 -8.04
N GLU A 119 11.09 -6.34 -6.73
CA GLU A 119 12.02 -5.51 -5.97
C GLU A 119 13.41 -6.16 -5.89
N ALA A 120 13.49 -7.47 -5.67
CA ALA A 120 14.74 -8.22 -5.71
C ALA A 120 15.42 -8.13 -7.08
N LEU A 121 14.66 -8.25 -8.17
CA LEU A 121 15.17 -8.10 -9.52
C LEU A 121 15.63 -6.66 -9.81
N GLN A 122 14.88 -5.66 -9.37
CA GLN A 122 15.28 -4.25 -9.47
C GLN A 122 16.63 -4.02 -8.79
N ASN A 123 16.78 -4.47 -7.54
CA ASN A 123 18.01 -4.33 -6.77
C ASN A 123 19.17 -5.06 -7.43
N ARG A 124 18.93 -6.25 -7.99
CA ARG A 124 19.93 -6.99 -8.75
C ARG A 124 20.41 -6.21 -9.98
N TRP A 125 19.49 -5.64 -10.78
CA TRP A 125 19.87 -4.84 -11.94
C TRP A 125 20.63 -3.56 -11.56
N ILE A 126 20.30 -2.94 -10.42
CA ILE A 126 21.06 -1.79 -9.91
C ILE A 126 22.47 -2.23 -9.47
N ALA A 127 22.59 -3.37 -8.80
CA ALA A 127 23.88 -3.91 -8.34
C ALA A 127 24.77 -4.43 -9.49
N GLU A 128 24.18 -4.82 -10.62
CA GLU A 128 24.91 -5.19 -11.85
C GLU A 128 25.56 -3.97 -12.53
N LEU A 129 25.14 -2.75 -12.19
CA LEU A 129 25.73 -1.53 -12.70
C LEU A 129 26.89 -1.08 -11.82
N ASP A 130 27.99 -0.65 -12.44
CA ASP A 130 29.12 -0.03 -11.73
C ASP A 130 28.73 1.27 -10.98
N THR A 131 27.67 1.93 -11.46
CA THR A 131 27.17 3.20 -10.89
C THR A 131 25.65 3.15 -10.75
N VAL A 132 25.13 3.65 -9.63
CA VAL A 132 23.69 3.79 -9.41
C VAL A 132 23.11 4.81 -10.40
N PRO A 133 22.03 4.49 -11.13
CA PRO A 133 21.41 5.43 -12.06
C PRO A 133 20.92 6.70 -11.34
N PRO A 134 20.99 7.88 -11.97
CA PRO A 134 20.54 9.14 -11.36
C PRO A 134 19.07 9.09 -10.91
N GLY A 135 18.20 8.42 -11.67
CA GLY A 135 16.80 8.23 -11.32
C GLY A 135 16.54 7.30 -10.13
N ASN A 136 17.54 6.52 -9.70
CA ASN A 136 17.45 5.66 -8.53
C ASN A 136 18.07 6.30 -7.27
N GLU A 137 18.74 7.44 -7.42
CA GLU A 137 19.38 8.17 -6.34
C GLU A 137 18.85 9.61 -6.32
N SER A 138 19.58 10.56 -6.90
CA SER A 138 19.32 12.00 -6.82
C SER A 138 17.97 12.43 -7.41
N ASP A 139 17.58 11.84 -8.54
CA ASP A 139 16.35 12.21 -9.27
C ASP A 139 15.14 11.32 -8.90
N ARG A 140 15.26 10.48 -7.86
CA ARG A 140 14.23 9.50 -7.49
C ARG A 140 12.83 10.11 -7.33
N SER A 141 12.73 11.31 -6.77
CA SER A 141 11.44 12.00 -6.59
C SER A 141 10.82 12.43 -7.92
N LEU A 142 11.65 12.83 -8.88
CA LEU A 142 11.22 13.22 -10.22
C LEU A 142 10.65 12.00 -10.96
N TRP A 143 11.33 10.86 -10.93
CA TRP A 143 10.85 9.61 -11.54
C TRP A 143 9.66 8.99 -10.81
N ALA A 144 9.45 9.25 -9.52
CA ALA A 144 8.24 8.82 -8.82
C ALA A 144 7.01 9.66 -9.24
N THR A 145 7.21 10.96 -9.44
CA THR A 145 6.16 11.91 -9.84
C THR A 145 5.61 11.61 -11.23
N THR A 146 6.47 11.20 -12.17
CA THR A 146 6.09 10.84 -13.54
C THR A 146 5.12 9.66 -13.58
N VAL A 147 5.37 8.61 -12.77
CA VAL A 147 4.49 7.44 -12.67
C VAL A 147 3.15 7.81 -12.03
N GLY A 148 3.16 8.62 -10.98
CA GLY A 148 1.94 9.10 -10.33
C GLY A 148 1.07 9.94 -11.27
N ALA A 149 1.69 10.87 -12.01
CA ALA A 149 1.00 11.68 -13.00
C ALA A 149 0.45 10.86 -14.16
N ALA A 150 1.19 9.84 -14.63
CA ALA A 150 0.72 8.92 -15.66
C ALA A 150 -0.48 8.09 -15.17
N ALA A 151 -0.45 7.62 -13.93
CA ALA A 151 -1.59 6.92 -13.33
C ALA A 151 -2.85 7.81 -13.28
N ILE A 152 -2.71 9.09 -12.96
CA ILE A 152 -3.82 10.07 -12.98
C ILE A 152 -4.30 10.32 -14.41
N ALA A 153 -3.39 10.46 -15.38
CA ALA A 153 -3.73 10.73 -16.78
C ALA A 153 -4.38 9.53 -17.48
N ALA A 154 -4.07 8.29 -17.06
CA ALA A 154 -4.67 7.08 -17.61
C ALA A 154 -5.97 6.65 -16.94
N MET A 155 -6.41 7.35 -15.87
CA MET A 155 -7.78 7.19 -15.38
C MET A 155 -8.74 7.75 -16.42
N SER A 156 -9.71 6.94 -16.82
CA SER A 156 -10.81 7.38 -17.68
C SER A 156 -11.57 8.54 -17.02
N GLU A 157 -12.25 9.38 -17.79
CA GLU A 157 -12.99 10.53 -17.27
C GLU A 157 -14.03 10.13 -16.21
N ALA A 158 -14.61 8.94 -16.33
CA ALA A 158 -15.49 8.32 -15.33
C ALA A 158 -14.76 7.91 -14.03
N GLU A 159 -13.52 7.41 -14.13
CA GLU A 159 -12.70 7.05 -12.96
C GLU A 159 -12.16 8.30 -12.25
N ARG A 160 -11.88 9.36 -13.01
CA ARG A 160 -11.48 10.67 -12.49
C ARG A 160 -12.60 11.31 -11.68
N GLN A 161 -13.83 11.28 -12.21
CA GLN A 161 -15.03 11.71 -11.48
C GLN A 161 -15.24 10.88 -10.20
N ALA A 162 -15.08 9.56 -10.26
CA ALA A 162 -15.20 8.71 -9.07
C ALA A 162 -14.10 8.99 -8.02
N TYR A 163 -12.88 9.33 -8.44
CA TYR A 163 -11.79 9.71 -7.55
C TYR A 163 -12.05 11.06 -6.89
N ASP A 164 -12.50 12.06 -7.66
CA ASP A 164 -12.87 13.38 -7.15
C ASP A 164 -14.09 13.29 -6.24
N GLU A 165 -15.08 12.46 -6.56
CA GLU A 165 -16.26 12.22 -5.74
C GLU A 165 -15.90 11.49 -4.44
N LYS A 166 -15.00 10.49 -4.47
CA LYS A 166 -14.46 9.86 -3.26
C LYS A 166 -13.68 10.84 -2.39
N LYS A 167 -12.86 11.69 -3.00
CA LYS A 167 -12.10 12.73 -2.29
C LYS A 167 -13.03 13.77 -1.66
N LEU A 168 -14.08 14.16 -2.38
CA LEU A 168 -15.10 15.09 -1.89
C LEU A 168 -15.93 14.47 -0.77
N LYS A 169 -16.35 13.20 -0.92
CA LYS A 169 -17.05 12.43 0.14
C LYS A 169 -16.19 12.27 1.38
N LEU A 170 -14.88 12.00 1.24
CA LEU A 170 -13.96 11.91 2.37
C LEU A 170 -13.84 13.24 3.10
N ARG A 171 -13.68 14.36 2.38
CA ARG A 171 -13.65 15.71 2.98
C ARG A 171 -14.96 16.05 3.66
N LYS A 172 -16.09 15.69 3.05
CA LYS A 172 -17.43 15.91 3.63
C LYS A 172 -17.62 15.08 4.89
N ALA A 173 -17.25 13.80 4.88
CA ALA A 173 -17.33 12.93 6.06
C ALA A 173 -16.46 13.43 7.22
N MET A 174 -15.28 13.99 6.94
CA MET A 174 -14.44 14.61 7.98
C MET A 174 -15.12 15.83 8.59
N ALA A 175 -15.65 16.75 7.77
CA ALA A 175 -16.37 17.93 8.26
C ALA A 175 -17.67 17.57 9.02
N GLU A 176 -18.40 16.57 8.54
CA GLU A 176 -19.65 16.10 9.14
C GLU A 176 -19.41 15.31 10.44
N SER A 177 -18.27 14.61 10.54
CA SER A 177 -17.83 13.97 11.79
C SER A 177 -17.38 14.99 12.84
N ASP A 178 -16.74 16.09 12.45
CA ASP A 178 -16.37 17.17 13.37
C ASP A 178 -17.63 17.90 13.88
N LEU A 179 -18.60 18.18 13.01
CA LEU A 179 -19.88 18.79 13.39
C LEU A 179 -20.72 17.86 14.30
N ASN A 180 -20.78 16.57 13.98
CA ASN A 180 -21.49 15.59 14.81
C ASN A 180 -20.82 15.39 16.18
N ARG A 181 -19.48 15.47 16.24
CA ARG A 181 -18.75 15.47 17.52
C ARG A 181 -19.06 16.72 18.35
N GLU A 182 -19.16 17.89 17.72
CA GLU A 182 -19.50 19.16 18.39
C GLU A 182 -20.95 19.17 18.91
N LEU A 183 -21.89 18.56 18.17
CA LEU A 183 -23.28 18.35 18.60
C LEU A 183 -23.39 17.36 19.78
N LEU A 184 -22.69 16.23 19.73
CA LEU A 184 -22.68 15.24 20.83
C LEU A 184 -22.09 15.79 22.13
N VAL A 185 -21.11 16.71 22.04
CA VAL A 185 -20.56 17.39 23.22
C VAL A 185 -21.60 18.34 23.81
N ASN A 186 -22.37 19.04 22.98
CA ASN A 186 -23.37 20.00 23.43
C ASN A 186 -24.64 19.34 24.01
N GLU A 187 -25.10 18.22 23.42
CA GLU A 187 -26.26 17.45 23.91
C GLU A 187 -25.97 16.72 25.24
N GLY A 188 -24.73 16.25 25.46
CA GLY A 188 -24.34 15.56 26.68
C GLY A 188 -24.05 16.47 27.88
N GLU A 189 -23.72 17.75 27.64
CA GLU A 189 -23.50 18.76 28.69
C GLU A 189 -24.81 19.43 29.13
N GLY A 190 -25.75 19.65 28.21
CA GLY A 190 -27.07 20.24 28.51
C GLY A 190 -27.92 19.40 29.47
N ASP A 191 -28.11 18.11 29.15
CA ASP A 191 -28.94 17.22 29.97
C ASP A 191 -28.34 16.94 31.35
N ARG A 192 -27.00 16.91 31.46
CA ARG A 192 -26.31 16.74 32.74
C ARG A 192 -26.41 18.00 33.60
N ALA A 193 -26.23 19.18 33.01
CA ALA A 193 -26.34 20.45 33.72
C ALA A 193 -27.76 20.68 34.23
N GLU A 194 -28.78 20.42 33.41
CA GLU A 194 -30.19 20.62 33.77
C GLU A 194 -30.65 19.64 34.88
N ASN A 195 -30.18 18.39 34.84
CA ASN A 195 -30.46 17.39 35.90
C ASN A 195 -29.77 17.74 37.24
N LEU A 196 -28.56 18.33 37.19
CA LEU A 196 -27.85 18.81 38.38
C LEU A 196 -28.51 20.07 38.98
N GLU A 197 -29.01 20.97 38.13
CA GLU A 197 -29.71 22.19 38.54
C GLU A 197 -31.08 21.88 39.18
N ALA A 198 -31.81 20.91 38.62
CA ALA A 198 -33.06 20.41 39.20
C ALA A 198 -32.85 19.75 40.59
N ALA A 199 -31.80 18.94 40.74
CA ALA A 199 -31.47 18.30 42.03
C ALA A 199 -31.12 19.31 43.14
N VAL A 200 -30.42 20.40 42.78
CA VAL A 200 -30.06 21.47 43.72
C VAL A 200 -31.26 22.33 44.11
N THR A 201 -32.22 22.52 43.21
CA THR A 201 -33.35 23.44 43.43
C THR A 201 -34.56 22.76 44.09
N GLN A 202 -34.75 21.46 43.85
CA GLN A 202 -35.88 20.67 44.40
C GLN A 202 -35.48 19.70 45.52
N ASP A 203 -34.20 19.63 45.90
CA ASP A 203 -33.65 18.73 46.94
C ASP A 203 -33.98 17.24 46.71
N ASP A 204 -34.32 16.87 45.46
CA ASP A 204 -34.64 15.49 45.08
C ASP A 204 -33.41 14.82 44.44
N TRP A 205 -32.50 14.38 45.30
CA TRP A 205 -31.27 13.70 44.93
C TRP A 205 -31.48 12.22 44.54
N SER A 206 -32.72 11.72 44.60
CA SER A 206 -33.03 10.29 44.49
C SER A 206 -32.77 9.74 43.08
N GLN A 207 -33.02 10.54 42.05
CA GLN A 207 -32.83 10.14 40.65
C GLN A 207 -31.34 10.03 40.26
N VAL A 208 -30.51 10.98 40.72
CA VAL A 208 -29.06 11.01 40.44
C VAL A 208 -28.36 9.78 41.05
N VAL A 209 -28.76 9.40 42.27
CA VAL A 209 -28.20 8.23 42.97
C VAL A 209 -28.63 6.92 42.32
N GLN A 210 -29.89 6.80 41.88
CA GLN A 210 -30.39 5.59 41.20
C GLN A 210 -29.73 5.37 39.84
N GLN A 211 -29.41 6.44 39.12
CA GLN A 211 -28.73 6.36 37.84
C GLN A 211 -27.28 5.87 37.99
N GLN A 212 -26.53 6.40 38.98
CA GLN A 212 -25.17 5.93 39.28
C GLN A 212 -25.13 4.48 39.81
N THR A 213 -26.16 4.07 40.56
CA THR A 213 -26.24 2.70 41.10
C THR A 213 -26.55 1.67 40.01
N GLN A 214 -27.31 2.04 38.97
CA GLN A 214 -27.57 1.16 37.82
C GLN A 214 -26.34 0.99 36.92
N GLU A 215 -25.51 2.02 36.76
CA GLU A 215 -24.28 1.92 35.95
C GLU A 215 -23.16 1.07 36.61
N THR A 216 -23.25 0.79 37.91
CA THR A 216 -22.23 0.06 38.67
C THR A 216 -22.58 -1.41 38.94
N LEU A 217 -23.79 -1.87 38.60
CA LEU A 217 -24.18 -3.27 38.73
C LEU A 217 -23.78 -4.04 37.46
N PRO A 218 -22.86 -5.03 37.53
CA PRO A 218 -22.59 -5.91 36.40
C PRO A 218 -23.84 -6.76 36.13
N ASN A 219 -24.33 -6.74 34.89
CA ASN A 219 -25.33 -7.70 34.41
C ASN A 219 -24.84 -9.13 34.69
N LEU A 220 -25.48 -9.82 35.64
CA LEU A 220 -25.35 -11.26 35.88
C LEU A 220 -26.29 -12.03 34.98
#